data_AF-A0A969JZZ1-F1
#
_entry.id   AF-A0A969JZZ1-F1
#
_cell.length_a   1.000
_cell.length_b   1.000
_cell.length_c   1.000
_cell.angle_alpha   90.00
_cell.angle_beta   90.00
_cell.angle_gamma   90.00
#
_symmetry.space_group_name_H-M   'P 1'
#
loop_
_entity.id
_entity.type
_entity.pdbx_description
1 polymer ?
#
loop_
_entity_poly.entity_id
_entity_poly.type
_entity_poly.pdbx_seq_one_letter_code
_entity_poly.pdbx_strand_id
1 'polypeptide(L)' 'MMSDALEQVVDRAAKDATYRQLLLSNPDAALKEYAVTDEEREMLAHLTDTTFDDFAGSLGDRTTKGFLPGTG' A
#
# COMPACT_ATOMS: atom_id res chain seq x y z
N MET A 1 9.03 -12.05 1.74
CA MET A 1 9.06 -10.81 2.55
C MET A 1 8.33 -9.76 1.74
N MET A 2 7.43 -8.98 2.33
CA MET A 2 6.85 -7.81 1.66
C MET A 2 7.88 -6.68 1.66
N SER A 3 7.96 -5.94 0.57
CA SER A 3 8.89 -4.83 0.39
C SER A 3 8.36 -3.59 1.10
N ASP A 4 9.26 -2.82 1.72
CA ASP A 4 8.96 -1.50 2.28
C ASP A 4 8.28 -0.57 1.25
N ALA A 5 8.61 -0.77 -0.03
CA ALA A 5 8.00 -0.09 -1.16
C ALA A 5 6.49 -0.38 -1.28
N LEU A 6 6.07 -1.64 -1.11
CA LEU A 6 4.67 -2.05 -1.15
C LEU A 6 3.88 -1.42 0.01
N GLU A 7 4.47 -1.40 1.21
CA GLU A 7 3.85 -0.79 2.38
C GLU A 7 3.66 0.72 2.20
N GLN A 8 4.68 1.42 1.66
CA GLN A 8 4.57 2.86 1.36
C GLN A 8 3.52 3.18 0.30
N VAL A 9 3.43 2.36 -0.75
CA VAL A 9 2.41 2.52 -1.80
C VAL A 9 1.01 2.44 -1.20
N VAL A 10 0.76 1.43 -0.38
CA VAL A 10 -0.56 1.20 0.18
C VAL A 10 -0.92 2.26 1.22
N ASP A 11 0.01 2.61 2.12
CA ASP A 11 -0.18 3.71 3.08
C ASP A 11 -0.46 5.04 2.36
N ARG A 12 0.25 5.30 1.25
CA ARG A 12 0.02 6.47 0.41
C ARG A 12 -1.35 6.41 -0.27
N ALA A 13 -1.74 5.28 -0.86
CA ALA A 13 -3.06 5.14 -1.48
C ALA A 13 -4.21 5.18 -0.44
N ALA A 14 -3.97 4.82 0.81
CA ALA A 14 -4.95 4.96 1.88
C ALA A 14 -5.17 6.44 2.27
N LYS A 15 -4.11 7.25 2.29
CA LYS A 15 -4.14 8.67 2.68
C LYS A 15 -4.42 9.62 1.50
N ASP A 16 -4.06 9.22 0.29
CA ASP A 16 -4.16 10.00 -0.93
C ASP A 16 -5.16 9.34 -1.88
N ALA A 17 -6.38 9.89 -1.90
CA ALA A 17 -7.46 9.41 -2.77
C ALA A 17 -7.12 9.55 -4.27
N THR A 18 -6.26 10.50 -4.64
CA THR A 18 -5.80 10.66 -6.04
C THR A 18 -4.88 9.50 -6.40
N TYR A 19 -3.96 9.16 -5.50
CA TYR A 19 -3.07 8.03 -5.67
C TYR A 19 -3.83 6.69 -5.63
N ARG A 20 -4.86 6.55 -4.79
CA ARG A 20 -5.79 5.39 -4.83
C ARG A 20 -6.42 5.22 -6.21
N GLN A 21 -6.98 6.28 -6.79
CA GLN A 21 -7.56 6.21 -8.12
C GLN A 21 -6.51 5.90 -9.20
N LEU A 22 -5.30 6.44 -9.06
CA LEU A 22 -4.18 6.15 -9.95
C LEU A 22 -3.76 4.68 -9.85
N LEU A 23 -3.70 4.12 -8.64
CA LEU A 23 -3.34 2.73 -8.38
C LEU A 23 -4.41 1.76 -8.91
N LEU A 24 -5.69 2.11 -8.78
CA LEU A 24 -6.81 1.32 -9.31
C LEU A 24 -6.94 1.43 -10.83
N SER A 25 -6.61 2.60 -11.41
CA SER A 25 -6.72 2.82 -12.86
C SER A 25 -5.46 2.40 -13.63
N ASN A 26 -4.29 2.58 -13.02
CA ASN A 26 -2.95 2.36 -13.57
C ASN A 26 -1.97 1.97 -12.46
N PRO A 27 -2.07 0.75 -11.90
CA PRO A 27 -1.16 0.27 -10.86
C PRO A 27 0.30 0.34 -11.32
N ASP A 28 0.57 0.02 -12.60
CA ASP A 28 1.88 0.22 -13.22
C ASP A 28 2.50 1.59 -13.02
N ALA A 29 1.73 2.64 -13.31
CA ALA A 29 2.21 4.00 -13.24
C ALA A 29 2.43 4.43 -11.78
N ALA A 30 1.53 4.00 -10.89
CA ALA A 30 1.63 4.25 -9.46
C ALA A 30 2.86 3.55 -8.85
N LEU A 31 3.19 2.37 -9.34
CA LEU A 31 4.26 1.51 -8.82
C LEU A 31 5.61 1.73 -9.48
N LYS A 32 5.66 2.44 -10.62
CA LYS A 32 6.90 2.67 -11.38
C LYS A 32 7.99 3.39 -10.60
N GLU A 33 7.61 4.23 -9.63
CA GLU A 33 8.55 4.95 -8.76
C GLU A 33 8.94 4.16 -7.51
N TYR A 34 8.33 2.99 -7.30
CA TYR A 34 8.53 2.13 -6.14
C TYR A 34 9.25 0.85 -6.55
N ALA A 35 10.20 0.41 -5.73
CA ALA A 35 10.92 -0.84 -5.94
C ALA A 35 10.08 -2.05 -5.49
N VAL A 36 8.89 -2.20 -6.07
CA VAL A 36 8.02 -3.37 -5.90
C VAL A 36 8.37 -4.43 -6.93
N THR A 37 8.29 -5.70 -6.55
CA THR A 37 8.47 -6.81 -7.49
C THR A 37 7.24 -6.98 -8.39
N ASP A 38 7.38 -7.66 -9.53
CA ASP A 38 6.23 -8.01 -10.37
C ASP A 38 5.16 -8.79 -9.59
N GLU A 39 5.56 -9.65 -8.65
CA GLU A 39 4.65 -10.40 -7.78
C GLU A 39 3.82 -9.48 -6.87
N GLU A 40 4.45 -8.45 -6.29
CA GLU A 40 3.80 -7.45 -5.44
C GLU A 40 2.89 -6.52 -6.23
N ARG A 41 3.34 -6.14 -7.44
CA ARG A 41 2.54 -5.36 -8.39
C ARG A 41 1.32 -6.14 -8.83
N GLU A 42 1.46 -7.43 -9.14
CA GLU A 42 0.33 -8.28 -9.47
C GLU A 42 -0.62 -8.41 -8.28
N MET A 43 -0.13 -8.56 -7.04
CA MET A 43 -0.98 -8.53 -5.85
C MET A 43 -1.78 -7.23 -5.73
N LEU A 44 -1.14 -6.06 -5.94
CA LEU A 44 -1.84 -4.77 -5.95
C LEU A 44 -2.82 -4.60 -7.10
N ALA A 45 -2.48 -5.10 -8.29
CA ALA A 45 -3.37 -5.08 -9.43
C ALA A 45 -4.56 -6.05 -9.25
N HIS A 46 -4.38 -7.11 -8.45
CA HIS A 46 -5.43 -8.06 -8.09
C HIS A 46 -6.23 -7.61 -6.84
N LEU A 47 -5.73 -6.62 -6.10
CA LEU A 47 -6.46 -5.98 -5.01
C LEU A 47 -7.56 -5.10 -5.58
N THR A 48 -8.80 -5.55 -5.41
CA THR A 48 -10.01 -4.77 -5.72
C THR A 48 -10.25 -3.69 -4.68
N ASP A 49 -11.02 -2.65 -5.00
CA ASP A 49 -11.35 -1.56 -4.07
C ASP A 49 -11.90 -2.06 -2.71
N THR A 50 -12.59 -3.20 -2.72
CA THR A 50 -13.12 -3.86 -1.51
C THR A 50 -12.07 -4.57 -0.67
N THR A 51 -11.02 -5.11 -1.27
CA THR A 51 -9.91 -5.79 -0.55
C THR A 51 -8.75 -4.86 -0.27
N PHE A 52 -8.64 -3.75 -1.01
CA PHE A 52 -7.65 -2.71 -0.81
C PHE A 52 -7.80 -2.05 0.57
N ASP A 53 -9.02 -1.75 1.00
CA ASP A 53 -9.29 -1.12 2.30
C ASP A 53 -8.87 -2.02 3.47
N ASP A 54 -9.13 -3.33 3.36
CA ASP A 54 -8.73 -4.34 4.34
C ASP A 54 -7.20 -4.50 4.39
N PHE A 55 -6.55 -4.51 3.22
CA PHE A 55 -5.09 -4.57 3.10
C PHE A 55 -4.42 -3.31 3.65
N ALA A 56 -4.97 -2.14 3.34
CA ALA A 56 -4.51 -0.85 3.84
C ALA A 56 -4.73 -0.69 5.35
N GLY A 57 -5.86 -1.16 5.87
CA GLY A 57 -6.12 -1.22 7.31
C GLY A 57 -5.11 -2.10 8.03
N SER A 58 -4.88 -3.31 7.51
CA SER A 58 -3.89 -4.24 8.07
C SER A 58 -2.46 -3.66 8.06
N LEU A 59 -2.09 -2.91 7.02
CA LEU A 59 -0.79 -2.24 6.93
C LEU A 59 -0.70 -0.97 7.79
N GLY A 60 -1.78 -0.20 7.91
CA GLY A 60 -1.87 0.95 8.80
C GLY A 60 -1.69 0.54 10.27
N ASP A 61 -2.32 -0.55 10.70
CA ASP A 61 -2.12 -1.11 12.05
C ASP A 61 -0.69 -1.61 12.30
N ARG A 62 0.04 -2.03 11.26
CA ARG A 62 1.42 -2.51 11.37
C ARG A 62 2.46 -1.40 11.36
N THR A 63 2.26 -0.38 10.52
CA THR A 63 3.16 0.79 10.43
C THR A 63 2.98 1.73 11.62
N THR A 64 1.75 1.93 12.10
CA THR A 64 1.48 2.78 13.28
C THR A 64 1.97 2.17 14.58
N LYS A 65 2.01 0.83 14.69
CA LYS A 65 2.53 0.12 15.86
C LYS A 65 4.06 0.16 15.98
N GLY A 66 4.77 0.62 14.95
CA GLY A 66 6.21 0.87 14.95
C GLY A 66 6.62 2.30 15.32
N PHE A 67 5.69 3.27 15.33
CA PHE A 67 6.02 4.70 15.47
C PHE A 67 5.60 5.34 16.82
N LEU A 68 5.22 4.56 17.84
CA LEU A 68 4.96 5.10 19.18
C LEU A 68 6.21 4.95 20.07
N PRO A 69 7.04 5.99 20.26
CA PRO A 69 7.96 6.05 21.39
C PRO A 69 7.13 6.25 22.67
N GLY A 70 6.76 5.14 23.31
CA GLY A 70 6.29 5.13 24.69
C GLY A 70 4.85 4.70 24.90
N THR A 71 4.68 3.42 25.21
CA THR A 71 3.76 2.89 26.23
C THR A 71 4.45 1.58 26.71
N GLY A 72 5.02 1.47 27.90
CA GLY A 72 4.42 1.76 29.20
C GLY A 72 3.90 0.46 29.77
#